data_AF-A0A183ER13-F1
#
_entry.id   AF-A0A183ER13-F1
#
_cell.length_a   1.000
_cell.length_b   1.000
_cell.length_c   1.000
_cell.angle_alpha   90.00
_cell.angle_beta   90.00
_cell.angle_gamma   90.00
#
_symmetry.space_group_name_H-M   'P 1'
#
loop_
_entity.id
_entity.type
_entity.pdbx_description
1 polymer ?
#
loop_
_entity_poly.entity_id
_entity_poly.type
_entity_poly.pdbx_seq_one_letter_code
_entity_poly.pdbx_strand_id
1 'polypeptide(L)'
;MFCAIAFIQMLIGLAVIALTLWLRLDPKFEEDMRANILRTENGHPAMDSVKMNIRLGVRLFLMVSFWVLCGCGLAAALIGLLGTCAAVSANRAVLILFIITAILLILVEIGIGVFVFLYNSTVI
;
A
#
# COMPACT_ATOMS: atom_id res chain seq x y z
N MET A 1 16.92 6.34 -21.91
CA MET A 1 15.77 5.44 -21.72
C MET A 1 15.48 5.17 -20.24
N PHE A 2 16.47 4.78 -19.42
CA PHE A 2 16.30 4.55 -17.97
C PHE A 2 15.72 5.74 -17.17
N CYS A 3 16.09 6.97 -17.51
CA CYS A 3 15.61 8.16 -16.79
C CYS A 3 14.09 8.37 -16.90
N ALA A 4 13.50 8.08 -18.07
CA ALA A 4 12.06 8.24 -18.29
C ALA A 4 11.25 7.23 -17.48
N ILE A 5 11.73 5.98 -17.38
CA ILE A 5 11.09 4.92 -16.60
C ILE A 5 11.12 5.27 -15.10
N ALA A 6 12.27 5.73 -14.58
CA ALA A 6 12.38 6.15 -13.19
C ALA A 6 11.48 7.36 -12.86
N PHE A 7 11.32 8.28 -13.81
CA PHE A 7 10.43 9.43 -13.65
C PHE A 7 8.96 9.03 -13.63
N ILE A 8 8.55 8.10 -14.52
CA ILE A 8 7.19 7.55 -14.50
C ILE A 8 6.92 6.82 -13.18
N GLN A 9 7.88 6.02 -12.69
CA GLN A 9 7.77 5.32 -11.40
C GLN A 9 7.56 6.30 -10.23
N MET A 10 8.27 7.43 -10.26
CA MET A 10 8.09 8.50 -9.27
C MET A 10 6.67 9.09 -9.31
N LEU A 11 6.15 9.39 -10.51
CA LEU A 11 4.79 9.92 -10.68
C LEU A 11 3.72 8.93 -10.22
N ILE A 12 3.90 7.64 -10.51
CA ILE A 12 2.99 6.58 -10.05
C ILE A 12 3.00 6.52 -8.52
N GLY A 13 4.18 6.51 -7.88
CA GLY A 13 4.29 6.55 -6.41
C GLY A 13 3.60 7.76 -5.80
N LEU A 14 3.77 8.94 -6.41
CA LEU A 14 3.12 10.17 -5.97
C LEU A 14 1.59 10.11 -6.13
N ALA A 15 1.10 9.55 -7.24
CA ALA A 15 -0.33 9.37 -7.48
C ALA A 15 -0.95 8.40 -6.45
N VAL A 16 -0.26 7.32 -6.10
CA VAL A 16 -0.70 6.37 -5.06
C VAL A 16 -0.76 7.07 -3.69
N ILE A 17 0.23 7.90 -3.35
CA ILE A 17 0.19 8.69 -2.10
C ILE A 17 -0.99 9.69 -2.12
N ALA A 18 -1.19 10.39 -3.23
CA ALA A 18 -2.30 11.35 -3.36
C ALA A 18 -3.67 10.66 -3.23
N LEU A 19 -3.86 9.52 -3.89
CA LEU A 19 -5.09 8.72 -3.81
C LEU A 19 -5.33 8.15 -2.41
N THR A 20 -4.28 7.66 -1.75
CA THR A 20 -4.39 7.13 -0.39
C THR A 20 -4.74 8.24 0.61
N LEU A 21 -4.10 9.40 0.52
CA LEU A 21 -4.44 10.58 1.34
C LEU A 21 -5.87 11.06 1.06
N TRP A 22 -6.29 11.09 -0.20
CA TRP A 22 -7.66 11.44 -0.59
C TRP A 22 -8.68 10.52 0.06
N LEU A 23 -8.47 9.19 -0.03
CA LEU A 23 -9.34 8.19 0.59
C LEU A 23 -9.42 8.32 2.12
N ARG A 24 -8.36 8.83 2.75
CA ARG A 24 -8.35 9.07 4.20
C ARG A 24 -9.03 10.37 4.61
N LEU A 25 -8.96 11.39 3.78
CA LEU A 25 -9.56 12.70 4.03
C LEU A 25 -11.05 12.72 3.73
N ASP A 26 -11.57 11.76 2.95
CA ASP A 26 -12.98 11.66 2.61
C ASP A 26 -13.77 10.83 3.63
N PRO A 27 -14.54 11.46 4.55
CA PRO A 27 -15.34 10.73 5.54
C PRO A 27 -16.51 9.98 4.92
N LYS A 28 -16.98 10.35 3.71
CA LYS A 28 -18.10 9.68 3.05
C LYS A 28 -17.75 8.26 2.64
N PHE A 29 -16.47 8.01 2.32
CA PHE A 29 -16.01 6.69 1.91
C PHE A 29 -16.12 5.66 3.05
N GLU A 30 -15.82 6.05 4.29
CA GLU A 30 -15.99 5.19 5.47
C GLU A 30 -17.48 4.92 5.72
N GLU A 31 -18.34 5.93 5.53
CA GLU A 31 -19.79 5.79 5.70
C GLU A 31 -20.41 4.88 4.64
N ASP A 32 -20.02 5.00 3.37
CA ASP A 32 -20.50 4.16 2.27
C ASP A 32 -20.05 2.70 2.42
N MET A 33 -18.77 2.47 2.78
CA MET A 33 -18.24 1.15 3.12
C MET A 33 -19.02 0.52 4.28
N ARG A 34 -19.29 1.29 5.33
CA ARG A 34 -20.05 0.85 6.49
C ARG A 34 -21.50 0.53 6.12
N ALA A 35 -22.15 1.38 5.31
CA ALA A 35 -23.53 1.19 4.88
C ALA A 35 -23.70 -0.09 4.05
N ASN A 36 -22.73 -0.39 3.18
CA ASN A 36 -22.76 -1.60 2.36
C ASN A 36 -22.57 -2.89 3.18
N ILE A 37 -21.71 -2.89 4.20
CA ILE A 37 -21.47 -4.05 5.07
C ILE A 37 -22.67 -4.31 5.98
N LEU A 38 -23.29 -3.27 6.53
CA LEU A 38 -24.44 -3.39 7.43
C LEU A 38 -25.74 -3.82 6.74
N ARG A 39 -25.85 -3.64 5.42
CA ARG A 39 -27.06 -3.97 4.65
C ARG A 39 -27.24 -5.48 4.46
N THR A 40 -26.16 -6.27 4.60
CA THR A 40 -26.16 -7.72 4.38
C THR A 40 -26.80 -8.54 5.52
N GLU A 41 -26.98 -7.97 6.72
CA GLU A 41 -27.47 -8.74 7.88
C GLU A 41 -28.56 -8.03 8.71
N ASN A 42 -29.56 -7.45 8.05
CA ASN A 42 -30.73 -6.91 8.75
C ASN A 42 -31.73 -8.04 9.09
N GLY A 43 -31.52 -8.76 10.20
CA GLY A 43 -32.49 -9.79 10.61
C GLY A 43 -32.46 -10.35 12.03
N HIS A 44 -31.38 -10.23 12.82
CA HIS A 44 -31.31 -10.88 14.14
C HIS A 44 -30.85 -9.97 15.31
N PRO A 45 -31.58 -9.96 16.44
CA PRO A 45 -31.27 -9.12 17.61
C PRO A 45 -30.07 -9.60 18.45
N ALA A 46 -29.46 -10.75 18.12
CA ALA A 46 -28.26 -11.26 18.78
C ALA A 46 -26.94 -10.58 18.33
N MET A 47 -27.02 -9.61 17.42
CA MET A 47 -25.88 -9.13 16.65
C MET A 47 -25.26 -7.82 17.14
N ASP A 48 -25.75 -7.15 18.18
CA ASP A 48 -25.18 -5.85 18.56
C ASP A 48 -23.69 -5.92 18.99
N SER A 49 -23.28 -7.03 19.62
CA SER A 49 -21.87 -7.31 19.93
C SER A 49 -21.04 -7.63 18.67
N VAL A 50 -21.61 -8.37 17.72
CA VAL A 50 -21.00 -8.71 16.42
C VAL A 50 -20.84 -7.45 15.55
N LYS A 51 -21.83 -6.56 15.57
CA LYS A 51 -21.85 -5.27 14.86
C LYS A 51 -20.75 -4.34 15.36
N MET A 52 -20.42 -4.39 16.66
CA MET A 52 -19.32 -3.63 17.25
C MET A 52 -17.95 -4.22 16.88
N ASN A 53 -17.81 -5.55 16.86
CA ASN A 53 -16.58 -6.21 16.43
C ASN A 53 -16.30 -6.01 14.93
N ILE A 54 -17.32 -6.09 14.07
CA ILE A 54 -17.19 -5.77 12.63
C ILE A 54 -16.81 -4.30 12.44
N ARG A 55 -17.39 -3.39 13.23
CA ARG A 55 -17.07 -1.95 13.18
C ARG A 55 -15.61 -1.67 13.53
N LEU A 56 -15.06 -2.33 14.55
CA LEU A 56 -13.66 -2.19 14.94
C LEU A 56 -12.74 -2.87 13.91
N GLY A 57 -13.10 -4.05 13.41
CA GLY A 57 -12.35 -4.80 12.40
C GLY A 57 -12.19 -4.03 11.08
N VAL A 58 -13.27 -3.44 10.57
CA VAL A 58 -13.24 -2.63 9.33
C VAL A 58 -12.37 -1.39 9.48
N ARG A 59 -12.47 -0.69 10.62
CA ARG A 59 -11.61 0.49 10.90
C ARG A 59 -10.14 0.12 10.99
N LEU A 60 -9.82 -0.97 11.69
CA LEU A 60 -8.44 -1.44 11.82
C LEU A 60 -7.87 -1.85 10.45
N PHE A 61 -8.63 -2.60 9.66
CA PHE A 61 -8.25 -2.99 8.31
C PHE A 61 -7.96 -1.78 7.42
N LEU A 62 -8.86 -0.79 7.38
CA LEU A 62 -8.67 0.44 6.62
C LEU A 62 -7.42 1.22 7.07
N MET A 63 -7.17 1.30 8.39
CA MET A 63 -5.96 1.94 8.91
C MET A 63 -4.67 1.22 8.50
N VAL A 64 -4.65 -0.11 8.58
CA VAL A 64 -3.49 -0.93 8.22
C VAL A 64 -3.24 -0.84 6.71
N SER A 65 -4.26 -1.05 5.88
CA SER A 65 -4.15 -0.93 4.42
C SER A 65 -3.70 0.46 3.99
N PHE A 66 -4.16 1.52 4.66
CA PHE A 66 -3.70 2.88 4.41
C PHE A 66 -2.21 3.05 4.68
N TRP A 67 -1.72 2.59 5.85
CA TRP A 67 -0.31 2.70 6.20
C TRP A 67 0.59 1.90 5.26
N VAL A 68 0.15 0.72 4.84
CA VAL A 68 0.87 -0.12 3.87
C VAL A 68 0.91 0.56 2.50
N LEU A 69 -0.22 1.04 1.97
CA LEU A 69 -0.27 1.69 0.66
C LEU A 69 0.52 3.01 0.64
N CYS A 70 0.44 3.79 1.72
CA CYS A 70 1.23 5.01 1.88
C CYS A 70 2.73 4.70 1.95
N GLY A 71 3.13 3.67 2.71
CA GLY A 71 4.52 3.21 2.78
C GLY A 71 5.07 2.71 1.44
N CYS A 72 4.29 1.89 0.72
CA CYS A 72 4.66 1.41 -0.62
C CYS A 72 4.77 2.57 -1.64
N GLY A 73 3.81 3.50 -1.62
CA GLY A 73 3.83 4.68 -2.49
C GLY A 73 5.05 5.57 -2.22
N LEU A 74 5.41 5.75 -0.94
CA LEU A 74 6.58 6.53 -0.53
C LEU A 74 7.90 5.87 -0.93
N ALA A 75 8.01 4.55 -0.74
CA ALA A 75 9.16 3.79 -1.21
C ALA A 75 9.32 3.87 -2.73
N ALA A 76 8.22 3.72 -3.48
CA ALA A 76 8.22 3.83 -4.94
C ALA A 76 8.61 5.24 -5.41
N ALA A 77 8.10 6.29 -4.77
CA ALA A 77 8.45 7.67 -5.07
C ALA A 77 9.94 7.97 -4.80
N LEU A 78 10.46 7.52 -3.65
CA LEU A 78 11.87 7.71 -3.29
C LEU A 78 12.82 6.96 -4.22
N ILE A 79 12.48 5.74 -4.63
CA ILE A 79 13.29 4.97 -5.58
C ILE A 79 13.24 5.57 -6.97
N GLY A 80 12.07 6.04 -7.41
CA GLY A 80 11.94 6.80 -8.65
C GLY A 80 12.79 8.07 -8.61
N LEU A 81 12.77 8.82 -7.50
CA LEU A 81 13.62 10.00 -7.29
C LEU A 81 15.12 9.64 -7.36
N LEU A 82 15.56 8.63 -6.61
CA LEU A 82 16.95 8.17 -6.63
C LEU A 82 17.38 7.71 -8.03
N GLY A 83 16.51 7.01 -8.76
CA GLY A 83 16.76 6.55 -10.12
C GLY A 83 16.88 7.70 -11.12
N THR A 84 16.03 8.73 -11.03
CA THR A 84 16.13 9.93 -11.86
C THR A 84 17.40 10.74 -11.54
N CYS A 85 17.70 10.95 -10.25
CA CYS A 85 18.91 11.63 -9.80
C CYS A 85 20.19 10.88 -10.20
N ALA A 86 20.22 9.54 -10.11
CA ALA A 86 21.33 8.72 -10.57
C ALA A 86 21.57 8.87 -12.09
N ALA A 87 20.49 8.89 -12.87
CA ALA A 87 20.54 9.01 -14.32
C ALA A 87 21.01 10.40 -14.78
N VAL A 88 20.65 11.47 -14.06
CA VAL A 88 21.03 12.86 -14.40
C VAL A 88 22.43 13.22 -13.91
N SER A 89 22.80 12.81 -12.69
CA SER A 89 24.07 13.24 -12.07
C SER A 89 25.29 12.43 -12.51
N ALA A 90 25.10 11.28 -13.18
CA ALA A 90 26.15 10.32 -13.54
C ALA A 90 27.09 9.94 -12.36
N ASN A 91 26.66 10.18 -11.13
CA ASN A 91 27.47 9.98 -9.94
C ASN A 91 27.39 8.53 -9.50
N ARG A 92 28.55 7.87 -9.42
CA ARG A 92 28.66 6.44 -9.08
C ARG A 92 28.08 6.13 -7.70
N ALA A 93 28.16 7.06 -6.74
CA ALA A 93 27.62 6.85 -5.39
C ALA A 93 26.08 6.74 -5.39
N VAL A 94 25.40 7.59 -6.15
CA VAL A 94 23.93 7.59 -6.24
C VAL A 94 23.44 6.35 -6.99
N LEU A 95 24.19 5.90 -7.99
CA LEU A 95 23.90 4.68 -8.73
C LEU A 95 24.05 3.42 -7.87
N ILE A 96 25.08 3.36 -7.02
CA ILE A 96 25.26 2.25 -6.06
C ILE A 96 24.11 2.22 -5.05
N LEU A 97 23.72 3.37 -4.48
CA LEU A 97 22.58 3.43 -3.56
C LEU A 97 21.29 2.96 -4.22
N PHE A 98 21.02 3.39 -5.46
CA PHE A 98 19.86 2.92 -6.22
C PHE A 98 19.84 1.39 -6.39
N ILE A 99 20.98 0.79 -6.76
CA ILE A 99 21.09 -0.66 -6.91
C ILE A 99 20.85 -1.40 -5.58
N ILE A 100 21.45 -0.92 -4.49
CA ILE A 100 21.27 -1.53 -3.16
C ILE A 100 19.80 -1.48 -2.74
N THR A 101 19.14 -0.33 -2.90
CA THR A 101 17.71 -0.19 -2.55
C THR A 101 16.83 -1.06 -3.42
N ALA A 102 17.12 -1.19 -4.72
CA ALA A 102 16.39 -2.08 -5.62
C ALA A 102 16.55 -3.56 -5.23
N ILE A 103 17.76 -4.02 -4.91
CA ILE A 103 18.01 -5.40 -4.45
C ILE A 103 17.27 -5.68 -3.15
N LEU A 104 17.30 -4.76 -2.19
CA LEU A 104 16.57 -4.91 -0.93
C LEU A 104 15.06 -5.03 -1.16
N LEU A 105 14.48 -4.25 -2.07
CA LEU A 105 13.06 -4.39 -2.39
C LEU A 105 12.73 -5.74 -3.01
N ILE A 106 13.54 -6.23 -3.95
CA ILE A 106 13.33 -7.54 -4.57
C ILE A 106 13.36 -8.64 -3.51
N LEU A 107 14.30 -8.58 -2.56
CA LEU A 107 14.37 -9.51 -1.43
C LEU A 107 13.12 -9.46 -0.55
N VAL A 108 12.62 -8.25 -0.24
CA VAL A 108 11.39 -8.07 0.53
C VAL A 108 10.18 -8.62 -0.21
N GLU A 109 10.06 -8.35 -1.51
CA GLU A 109 8.95 -8.80 -2.35
C GLU A 109 8.92 -10.33 -2.46
N ILE A 110 10.08 -10.96 -2.66
CA ILE A 110 10.22 -12.42 -2.62
C ILE A 110 9.83 -12.96 -1.24
N GLY A 111 10.28 -12.32 -0.15
CA GLY A 111 9.93 -12.72 1.21
C GLY A 111 8.43 -12.69 1.48
N ILE A 112 7.74 -11.62 1.06
CA ILE A 112 6.28 -11.48 1.16
C ILE A 112 5.60 -12.54 0.29
N GLY A 113 6.06 -12.75 -0.95
CA GLY A 113 5.51 -13.76 -1.85
C GLY A 113 5.58 -15.17 -1.27
N VAL A 114 6.72 -15.54 -0.68
CA VAL A 114 6.90 -16.83 0.01
C VAL A 114 6.00 -16.92 1.24
N PHE A 115 5.90 -15.86 2.04
CA PHE A 115 5.03 -15.84 3.23
C PHE A 115 3.56 -16.05 2.86
N VAL A 116 3.06 -15.35 1.84
CA VAL A 116 1.68 -15.49 1.35
C VAL A 116 1.45 -16.90 0.81
N PHE A 117 2.40 -17.45 0.04
CA PHE A 117 2.28 -18.81 -0.48
C PHE A 117 2.18 -19.86 0.63
N LEU A 118 3.03 -19.78 1.65
CA LEU A 118 3.00 -20.68 2.80
C LEU A 118 1.71 -20.55 3.61
N TYR A 119 1.26 -19.32 3.88
CA TYR A 119 0.07 -19.09 4.70
C TYR A 119 -1.22 -19.50 3.98
N ASN A 120 -1.31 -19.26 2.68
CA ASN A 120 -2.47 -19.70 1.90
C ASN A 120 -2.53 -21.24 1.80
N SER A 121 -1.37 -21.91 1.80
CA SER A 121 -1.30 -23.37 1.84
C SER A 121 -1.71 -23.96 3.19
N THR A 122 -1.67 -23.20 4.29
CA THR A 122 -2.13 -23.66 5.62
C THR A 122 -3.64 -23.49 5.88
N VAL A 123 -4.37 -22.85 4.96
CA VAL A 123 -5.83 -22.61 5.09
C VAL A 123 -6.66 -23.58 4.22
N ILE A 124 -6.02 -24.58 3.59
CA ILE A 124 -6.69 -25.68 2.88
C ILE A 124 -6.87 -26.88 3.80
#